data_AF-A0A9E0HNT8-F1
#
_entry.id   AF-A0A9E0HNT8-F1
#
_cell.length_a   1.000
_cell.length_b   1.000
_cell.length_c   1.000
_cell.angle_alpha   90.00
_cell.angle_beta   90.00
_cell.angle_gamma   90.00
#
_symmetry.space_group_name_H-M   'P 1'
#
loop_
_entity.id
_entity.type
_entity.pdbx_description
1 polymer ?
#
loop_
_entity_poly.entity_id
_entity_poly.type
_entity_poly.pdbx_seq_one_letter_code
_entity_poly.pdbx_strand_id
1 'polypeptide(L)'
;MNATAASDSKYARLAHLNKHQDGSFKPTPFDSLAAERYLKAARMDPAKDYLFIEAAKAFTEAKAFGKAVSAMREKVKDGHAEVNDWYYLGSMANRAGLYTTADSAWAVYITKQPTIYQGYLYRARAHAGMDTAEVKSWTAKPFYEEVIRKMKPEEQQSRKADLEEAYNYMGLFYLYSASAKDLAKAKCWFTKVNALNAGTSITKQVNEVFLKMKELKDVVPAAECGLEGQP
;
A
#
# COMPACT_ATOMS: atom_id res chain seq x y z
N MET A 1 31.63 22.19 27.53
CA MET A 1 31.16 22.07 26.13
C MET A 1 31.39 20.64 25.68
N ASN A 2 30.33 19.85 25.55
CA ASN A 2 30.40 18.38 25.39
C ASN A 2 30.74 17.96 23.96
N ALA A 3 31.70 17.03 23.83
CA ALA A 3 32.18 16.45 22.57
C ALA A 3 31.11 15.67 21.76
N THR A 4 29.97 15.35 22.39
CA THR A 4 28.84 14.65 21.76
C THR A 4 28.01 15.54 20.83
N ALA A 5 27.91 16.85 21.11
CA ALA A 5 27.15 17.77 20.26
C ALA A 5 27.86 18.09 18.94
N ALA A 6 29.19 18.01 18.91
CA ALA A 6 30.00 18.29 17.73
C ALA A 6 30.04 17.13 16.72
N SER A 7 29.92 15.88 17.19
CA SER A 7 29.80 14.71 16.30
C SER A 7 28.46 14.69 15.58
N ASP A 8 27.37 15.00 16.27
CA ASP A 8 26.00 14.92 15.74
C ASP A 8 25.77 15.85 14.54
N SER A 9 26.35 17.07 14.55
CA SER A 9 26.19 18.01 13.43
C SER A 9 27.01 17.62 12.19
N LYS A 10 28.16 16.98 12.37
CA LYS A 10 29.02 16.55 11.27
C LYS A 10 28.42 15.36 10.51
N TYR A 11 27.78 14.43 11.22
CA TYR A 11 27.15 13.25 10.61
C TYR A 11 25.84 13.59 9.88
N ALA A 12 25.02 14.50 10.40
CA ALA A 12 23.84 14.99 9.70
C ALA A 12 24.20 15.69 8.37
N ARG A 13 25.29 16.47 8.36
CA ARG A 13 25.76 17.21 7.18
C ARG A 13 26.24 16.31 6.04
N LEU A 14 26.85 15.16 6.35
CA LEU A 14 27.28 14.17 5.36
C LEU A 14 26.09 13.47 4.68
N ALA A 15 25.01 13.23 5.42
CA ALA A 15 23.85 12.54 4.88
C ALA A 15 23.00 13.42 3.93
N HIS A 16 23.11 14.75 4.05
CA HIS A 16 22.51 15.69 3.09
C HIS A 16 23.28 15.82 1.77
N LEU A 17 24.58 15.49 1.74
CA LEU A 17 25.43 15.65 0.55
C LEU A 17 25.18 14.61 -0.55
N ASN A 18 24.47 13.52 -0.26
CA ASN A 18 24.21 12.44 -1.22
C ASN A 18 22.88 12.58 -2.01
N LYS A 19 22.15 13.68 -1.87
CA LYS A 19 20.79 13.85 -2.46
C LYS A 19 20.75 14.29 -3.93
N HIS A 20 21.86 14.28 -4.66
CA HIS A 20 21.85 14.68 -6.08
C HIS A 20 22.57 13.66 -6.97
N GLN A 21 21.80 12.75 -7.59
CA GLN A 21 22.05 12.29 -8.96
C GLN A 21 20.85 11.49 -9.51
N ASP A 22 20.37 11.95 -10.67
CA ASP A 22 19.32 11.37 -11.51
C ASP A 22 19.87 10.18 -12.35
N GLY A 23 18.97 9.26 -12.73
CA GLY A 23 19.13 8.34 -13.85
C GLY A 23 19.90 7.05 -13.57
N SER A 24 19.17 5.94 -13.33
CA SER A 24 19.65 4.56 -13.13
C SER A 24 20.24 4.25 -11.74
N PHE A 25 19.35 4.16 -10.74
CA PHE A 25 19.71 3.82 -9.37
C PHE A 25 20.20 2.35 -9.24
N LYS A 26 21.51 2.17 -9.09
CA LYS A 26 22.12 0.96 -8.53
C LYS A 26 22.44 1.23 -7.06
N PRO A 27 21.85 0.51 -6.09
CA PRO A 27 22.12 0.75 -4.68
C PRO A 27 23.61 0.61 -4.41
N THR A 28 24.22 1.65 -3.85
CA THR A 28 25.65 1.62 -3.52
C THR A 28 25.85 1.12 -2.09
N PRO A 29 27.01 0.53 -1.77
CA PRO A 29 27.34 0.17 -0.39
C PRO A 29 27.25 1.34 0.60
N PHE A 30 27.39 2.58 0.11
CA PHE A 30 27.32 3.80 0.92
C PHE A 30 25.90 4.14 1.41
N ASP A 31 24.87 3.79 0.63
CA ASP A 31 23.47 4.07 1.00
C ASP A 31 23.05 3.26 2.23
N SER A 32 23.55 2.02 2.35
CA SER A 32 23.35 1.20 3.53
C SER A 32 24.12 1.71 4.75
N LEU A 33 25.29 2.33 4.55
CA LEU A 33 26.08 2.90 5.64
C LEU A 33 25.37 4.12 6.24
N ALA A 34 24.82 5.01 5.40
CA ALA A 34 24.05 6.17 5.84
C ALA A 34 22.82 5.75 6.67
N ALA A 35 22.08 4.74 6.20
CA ALA A 35 20.93 4.18 6.92
C ALA A 35 21.31 3.68 8.33
N GLU A 36 22.43 2.96 8.45
CA GLU A 36 22.92 2.49 9.76
C GLU A 36 23.37 3.63 10.68
N ARG A 37 23.89 4.73 10.13
CA ARG A 37 24.24 5.91 10.94
C ARG A 37 23.01 6.61 11.48
N TYR A 38 21.97 6.79 10.67
CA TYR A 38 20.70 7.34 11.12
C TYR A 38 20.09 6.48 12.24
N LEU A 39 20.06 5.16 12.04
CA LEU A 39 19.50 4.24 13.03
C LEU A 39 20.28 4.29 14.35
N LYS A 40 21.62 4.33 14.29
CA LYS A 40 22.45 4.48 15.49
C LYS A 40 22.16 5.80 16.21
N ALA A 41 22.05 6.91 15.48
CA ALA A 41 21.76 8.21 16.07
C ALA A 41 20.37 8.25 16.72
N ALA A 42 19.35 7.65 16.10
CA ALA A 42 18.01 7.52 16.66
C ALA A 42 18.01 6.81 18.03
N ARG A 43 18.82 5.76 18.17
CA ARG A 43 18.97 4.99 19.42
C ARG A 43 19.73 5.72 20.53
N MET A 44 20.57 6.69 20.17
CA MET A 44 21.38 7.43 21.12
C MET A 44 20.62 8.61 21.74
N ASP A 45 19.66 9.18 21.01
CA ASP A 45 18.90 10.36 21.42
C ASP A 45 17.41 10.14 21.11
N PRO A 46 16.60 9.76 22.12
CA PRO A 46 15.16 9.54 21.95
C PRO A 46 14.40 10.76 21.40
N ALA A 47 14.93 11.98 21.56
CA ALA A 47 14.32 13.19 21.01
C ALA A 47 14.47 13.31 19.48
N LYS A 48 15.28 12.44 18.85
CA LYS A 48 15.52 12.39 17.40
C LYS A 48 14.93 11.14 16.75
N ASP A 49 13.79 10.68 17.25
CA ASP A 49 13.10 9.49 16.75
C ASP A 49 12.68 9.59 15.26
N TYR A 50 12.63 10.79 14.67
CA TYR A 50 12.45 10.99 13.22
C TYR A 50 13.57 10.33 12.40
N LEU A 51 14.75 10.10 13.00
CA LEU A 51 15.88 9.43 12.35
C LEU A 51 15.61 7.95 12.07
N PHE A 52 14.67 7.30 12.78
CA PHE A 52 14.22 5.96 12.39
C PHE A 52 13.54 5.97 11.01
N ILE A 53 12.79 7.02 10.69
CA ILE A 53 12.13 7.17 9.38
C ILE A 53 13.19 7.40 8.29
N GLU A 54 14.17 8.27 8.53
CA GLU A 54 15.26 8.53 7.57
C GLU A 54 16.13 7.28 7.36
N ALA A 55 16.38 6.50 8.41
CA ALA A 55 17.01 5.19 8.29
C ALA A 55 16.17 4.23 7.43
N ALA A 56 14.86 4.14 7.68
CA ALA A 56 13.98 3.26 6.93
C ALA A 56 13.87 3.63 5.45
N LYS A 57 13.81 4.92 5.12
CA LYS A 57 13.86 5.43 3.74
C LYS A 57 15.17 5.05 3.05
N ALA A 58 16.30 5.32 3.69
CA ALA A 58 17.61 4.97 3.14
C ALA A 58 17.79 3.45 2.96
N PHE A 59 17.33 2.63 3.91
CA PHE A 59 17.30 1.17 3.74
C PHE A 59 16.40 0.73 2.58
N THR A 60 15.27 1.41 2.38
CA THR A 60 14.33 1.11 1.28
C THR A 60 14.92 1.46 -0.08
N GLU A 61 15.60 2.60 -0.18
CA GLU A 61 16.38 2.99 -1.36
C GLU A 61 17.45 1.94 -1.63
N ALA A 62 18.22 1.54 -0.61
CA ALA A 62 19.19 0.46 -0.70
C ALA A 62 18.60 -0.95 -0.96
N LYS A 63 17.28 -1.08 -1.12
CA LYS A 63 16.52 -2.34 -1.27
C LYS A 63 16.65 -3.30 -0.07
N ALA A 64 17.16 -2.83 1.06
CA ALA A 64 17.26 -3.56 2.32
C ALA A 64 15.93 -3.49 3.09
N PHE A 65 14.83 -3.97 2.48
CA PHE A 65 13.48 -3.76 3.01
C PHE A 65 13.26 -4.37 4.41
N GLY A 66 13.90 -5.51 4.73
CA GLY A 66 13.86 -6.08 6.08
C GLY A 66 14.45 -5.15 7.15
N LYS A 67 15.55 -4.46 6.83
CA LYS A 67 16.16 -3.45 7.73
C LYS A 67 15.27 -2.22 7.86
N ALA A 68 14.63 -1.78 6.77
CA ALA A 68 13.67 -0.67 6.80
C ALA A 68 12.48 -0.96 7.73
N VAL A 69 11.90 -2.15 7.62
CA VAL A 69 10.82 -2.62 8.50
C VAL A 69 11.28 -2.69 9.94
N SER A 70 12.51 -3.18 10.18
CA SER A 70 13.05 -3.28 11.54
C SER A 70 13.22 -1.91 12.20
N ALA A 71 13.73 -0.91 11.48
CA ALA A 71 13.85 0.45 11.97
C ALA A 71 12.47 1.07 12.32
N MET A 72 11.46 0.87 11.46
CA MET A 72 10.11 1.38 11.75
C MET A 72 9.45 0.64 12.92
N ARG A 73 9.67 -0.68 13.06
CA ARG A 73 9.17 -1.46 14.21
C ARG A 73 9.74 -0.96 15.54
N GLU A 74 11.00 -0.56 15.54
CA GLU A 74 11.65 0.04 16.71
C GLU A 74 10.95 1.36 17.07
N LYS A 75 10.82 2.28 16.10
CA LYS A 75 10.12 3.56 16.31
C LYS A 75 8.71 3.38 16.89
N VAL A 76 7.90 2.49 16.34
CA VAL A 76 6.50 2.34 16.79
C VAL A 76 6.36 1.64 18.15
N LYS A 77 7.41 0.95 18.63
CA LYS A 77 7.40 0.26 19.92
C LYS A 77 7.60 1.23 21.10
N ASP A 78 8.30 2.33 20.88
CA ASP A 78 8.79 3.21 21.94
C ASP A 78 7.71 4.16 22.53
N GLY A 79 6.42 3.91 22.26
CA GLY A 79 5.30 4.65 22.85
C GLY A 79 5.06 6.06 22.28
N HIS A 80 5.97 6.55 21.44
CA HIS A 80 5.89 7.85 20.75
C HIS A 80 5.43 7.74 19.29
N ALA A 81 4.84 6.61 18.91
CA ALA A 81 4.39 6.37 17.54
C ALA A 81 3.34 7.39 17.10
N GLU A 82 3.66 8.15 16.07
CA GLU A 82 2.69 8.97 15.38
C GLU A 82 1.79 8.09 14.49
N VAL A 83 0.61 8.62 14.15
CA VAL A 83 -0.32 7.92 13.26
C VAL A 83 0.33 7.54 11.93
N ASN A 84 1.15 8.43 11.36
CA ASN A 84 1.81 8.19 10.07
C ASN A 84 2.94 7.15 10.15
N ASP A 85 3.49 6.87 11.33
CA ASP A 85 4.51 5.84 11.48
C ASP A 85 3.97 4.45 11.17
N TRP A 86 2.72 4.19 11.57
CA TRP A 86 2.02 2.96 11.23
C TRP A 86 1.76 2.83 9.73
N TYR A 87 1.44 3.94 9.07
CA TYR A 87 1.31 3.97 7.62
C TYR A 87 2.64 3.64 6.92
N TYR A 88 3.74 4.25 7.37
CA TYR A 88 5.07 3.98 6.79
C TYR A 88 5.54 2.56 7.09
N LEU A 89 5.34 2.05 8.31
CA LEU A 89 5.64 0.66 8.64
C LEU A 89 4.90 -0.30 7.71
N GLY A 90 3.61 -0.06 7.47
CA GLY A 90 2.81 -0.86 6.54
C GLY A 90 3.38 -0.85 5.13
N SER A 91 3.73 0.34 4.61
CA SER A 91 4.30 0.51 3.28
C SER A 91 5.64 -0.24 3.11
N MET A 92 6.54 -0.10 4.08
CA MET A 92 7.84 -0.78 4.04
C MET A 92 7.69 -2.30 4.18
N ALA A 93 6.77 -2.76 5.03
CA ALA A 93 6.48 -4.18 5.19
C ALA A 93 5.89 -4.78 3.91
N ASN A 94 4.97 -4.08 3.25
CA ASN A 94 4.38 -4.53 1.99
C ASN A 94 5.44 -4.67 0.89
N ARG A 95 6.35 -3.68 0.78
CA ARG A 95 7.47 -3.73 -0.17
C ARG A 95 8.47 -4.85 0.14
N ALA A 96 8.58 -5.26 1.41
CA ALA A 96 9.37 -6.40 1.84
C ALA A 96 8.68 -7.76 1.62
N GLY A 97 7.44 -7.80 1.13
CA GLY A 97 6.63 -9.02 1.06
C GLY A 97 6.14 -9.52 2.43
N LEU A 98 6.27 -8.70 3.48
CA LEU A 98 5.81 -9.01 4.84
C LEU A 98 4.35 -8.59 5.01
N TYR A 99 3.46 -9.15 4.19
CA TYR A 99 2.07 -8.70 4.08
C TYR A 99 1.28 -8.76 5.39
N THR A 100 1.51 -9.74 6.25
CA THR A 100 0.84 -9.81 7.57
C THR A 100 1.25 -8.66 8.48
N THR A 101 2.52 -8.25 8.41
CA THR A 101 2.99 -7.06 9.13
C THR A 101 2.40 -5.79 8.53
N ALA A 102 2.28 -5.75 7.20
CA ALA A 102 1.70 -4.61 6.50
C ALA A 102 0.23 -4.40 6.88
N ASP A 103 -0.58 -5.46 6.82
CA ASP A 103 -1.99 -5.43 7.23
C ASP A 103 -2.12 -4.99 8.70
N SER A 104 -1.34 -5.57 9.61
CA SER A 104 -1.40 -5.22 11.03
C SER A 104 -1.08 -3.74 11.28
N ALA A 105 -0.07 -3.19 10.60
CA ALA A 105 0.29 -1.79 10.77
C ALA A 105 -0.81 -0.86 10.22
N TRP A 106 -1.37 -1.16 9.05
CA TRP A 106 -2.47 -0.36 8.51
C TRP A 106 -3.80 -0.57 9.27
N ALA A 107 -4.00 -1.72 9.92
CA ALA A 107 -5.11 -1.92 10.84
C ALA A 107 -5.03 -0.94 12.02
N VAL A 108 -3.84 -0.71 12.60
CA VAL A 108 -3.64 0.34 13.61
C VAL A 108 -3.91 1.72 13.03
N TYR A 109 -3.38 2.03 11.84
CA TYR A 109 -3.59 3.32 11.17
C TYR A 109 -5.08 3.67 11.01
N ILE A 110 -5.91 2.74 10.53
CA ILE A 110 -7.34 3.02 10.32
C ILE A 110 -8.12 3.22 11.63
N THR A 111 -7.64 2.74 12.78
CA THR A 111 -8.27 3.06 14.08
C THR A 111 -8.18 4.55 14.41
N LYS A 112 -7.16 5.24 13.88
CA LYS A 112 -6.91 6.66 14.08
C LYS A 112 -7.41 7.52 12.92
N GLN A 113 -7.42 6.96 11.71
CA GLN A 113 -7.85 7.63 10.48
C GLN A 113 -8.95 6.85 9.73
N PRO A 114 -10.12 6.61 10.35
CA PRO A 114 -11.14 5.69 9.82
C PRO A 114 -11.85 6.20 8.56
N THR A 115 -11.68 7.48 8.21
CA THR A 115 -12.30 8.10 7.04
C THR A 115 -11.37 8.17 5.83
N ILE A 116 -10.10 7.76 5.96
CA ILE A 116 -9.11 7.85 4.89
C ILE A 116 -9.10 6.51 4.13
N TYR A 117 -9.58 6.51 2.88
CA TYR A 117 -9.74 5.28 2.09
C TYR A 117 -8.41 4.54 1.86
N GLN A 118 -7.28 5.26 1.81
CA GLN A 118 -5.97 4.70 1.54
C GLN A 118 -5.59 3.63 2.56
N GLY A 119 -5.95 3.81 3.84
CA GLY A 119 -5.69 2.79 4.87
C GLY A 119 -6.35 1.45 4.52
N TYR A 120 -7.58 1.48 4.02
CA TYR A 120 -8.32 0.29 3.59
C TYR A 120 -7.74 -0.28 2.29
N LEU A 121 -7.41 0.58 1.32
CA LEU A 121 -6.79 0.16 0.06
C LEU A 121 -5.50 -0.61 0.31
N TYR A 122 -4.65 -0.12 1.20
CA TYR A 122 -3.38 -0.77 1.47
C TYR A 122 -3.54 -2.07 2.27
N ARG A 123 -4.53 -2.18 3.17
CA ARG A 123 -4.92 -3.47 3.75
C ARG A 123 -5.40 -4.45 2.69
N ALA A 124 -6.22 -3.98 1.74
CA ALA A 124 -6.68 -4.79 0.62
C ALA A 124 -5.51 -5.32 -0.21
N ARG A 125 -4.53 -4.47 -0.53
CA ARG A 125 -3.28 -4.85 -1.23
C ARG A 125 -2.44 -5.85 -0.43
N ALA A 126 -2.32 -5.70 0.89
CA ALA A 126 -1.62 -6.66 1.74
C ALA A 126 -2.29 -8.04 1.70
N HIS A 127 -3.61 -8.08 1.86
CA HIS A 127 -4.37 -9.34 1.75
C HIS A 127 -4.27 -9.97 0.36
N ALA A 128 -4.35 -9.17 -0.71
CA ALA A 128 -4.15 -9.67 -2.07
C ALA A 128 -2.72 -10.18 -2.31
N GLY A 129 -1.73 -9.61 -1.63
CA GLY A 129 -0.33 -10.08 -1.67
C GLY A 129 -0.11 -11.43 -0.96
N MET A 130 -1.00 -11.82 -0.04
CA MET A 130 -0.97 -13.15 0.59
C MET A 130 -1.50 -14.26 -0.33
N ASP A 131 -2.28 -13.91 -1.36
CA ASP A 131 -2.80 -14.86 -2.34
C ASP A 131 -1.73 -15.23 -3.40
N THR A 132 -1.74 -16.46 -3.89
CA THR A 132 -0.88 -16.89 -5.02
C THR A 132 -1.62 -16.78 -6.35
N ALA A 133 -0.99 -17.14 -7.48
CA ALA A 133 -1.69 -17.18 -8.76
C ALA A 133 -2.75 -18.30 -8.78
N GLU A 134 -2.49 -19.40 -8.07
CA GLU A 134 -3.30 -20.61 -8.03
C GLU A 134 -4.36 -20.57 -6.91
N VAL A 135 -4.04 -19.93 -5.78
CA VAL A 135 -4.90 -19.89 -4.60
C VAL A 135 -5.29 -18.45 -4.28
N LYS A 136 -6.59 -18.16 -4.46
CA LYS A 136 -7.21 -16.90 -4.05
C LYS A 136 -8.10 -17.13 -2.85
N SER A 137 -7.71 -16.57 -1.70
CA SER A 137 -8.51 -16.60 -0.46
C SER A 137 -9.67 -15.61 -0.50
N TRP A 138 -9.60 -14.61 -1.38
CA TRP A 138 -10.55 -13.50 -1.48
C TRP A 138 -10.68 -12.64 -0.21
N THR A 139 -9.71 -12.74 0.72
CA THR A 139 -9.75 -12.02 2.00
C THR A 139 -9.57 -10.51 1.88
N ALA A 140 -9.13 -10.00 0.73
CA ALA A 140 -9.06 -8.56 0.49
C ALA A 140 -10.43 -7.91 0.23
N LYS A 141 -11.47 -8.70 -0.06
CA LYS A 141 -12.82 -8.23 -0.39
C LYS A 141 -13.33 -7.15 0.57
N PRO A 142 -13.46 -7.40 1.90
CA PRO A 142 -14.03 -6.41 2.81
C PRO A 142 -13.28 -5.07 2.79
N PHE A 143 -11.97 -5.06 2.55
CA PHE A 143 -11.19 -3.83 2.51
C PHE A 143 -11.40 -3.05 1.20
N TYR A 144 -11.53 -3.74 0.07
CA TYR A 144 -11.90 -3.07 -1.19
C TYR A 144 -13.34 -2.53 -1.15
N GLU A 145 -14.26 -3.17 -0.43
CA GLU A 145 -15.59 -2.61 -0.20
C GLU A 145 -15.51 -1.29 0.57
N GLU A 146 -14.69 -1.23 1.63
CA GLU A 146 -14.47 0.01 2.38
C GLU A 146 -13.80 1.10 1.54
N VAL A 147 -12.92 0.75 0.58
CA VAL A 147 -12.39 1.70 -0.40
C VAL A 147 -13.53 2.33 -1.19
N ILE A 148 -14.42 1.50 -1.75
CA ILE A 148 -15.55 1.98 -2.57
C ILE A 148 -16.50 2.85 -1.74
N ARG A 149 -16.77 2.48 -0.48
CA ARG A 149 -17.64 3.27 0.42
C ARG A 149 -17.02 4.61 0.84
N LYS A 150 -15.72 4.64 1.11
CA LYS A 150 -15.06 5.80 1.75
C LYS A 150 -14.45 6.80 0.78
N MET A 151 -14.16 6.39 -0.46
CA MET A 151 -13.65 7.32 -1.46
C MET A 151 -14.67 8.43 -1.72
N LYS A 152 -14.26 9.67 -1.42
CA LYS A 152 -15.07 10.87 -1.67
C LYS A 152 -15.16 11.16 -3.16
N PRO A 153 -16.18 11.89 -3.64
CA PRO A 153 -16.31 12.20 -5.07
C PRO A 153 -15.05 12.81 -5.71
N GLU A 154 -14.36 13.70 -5.01
CA GLU A 154 -13.12 14.33 -5.49
C GLU A 154 -11.98 13.32 -5.61
N GLU A 155 -11.93 12.34 -4.70
CA GLU A 155 -10.96 11.24 -4.72
C GLU A 155 -11.29 10.25 -5.82
N GLN A 156 -12.56 9.89 -6.03
CA GLN A 156 -12.97 9.03 -7.13
C GLN A 156 -12.55 9.62 -8.48
N GLN A 157 -12.64 10.94 -8.64
CA GLN A 157 -12.23 11.63 -9.86
C GLN A 157 -10.71 11.74 -10.02
N SER A 158 -9.97 12.01 -8.94
CA SER A 158 -8.51 12.23 -8.97
C SER A 158 -7.67 10.96 -8.79
N ARG A 159 -8.28 9.88 -8.28
CA ARG A 159 -7.64 8.60 -7.93
C ARG A 159 -8.35 7.43 -8.62
N LYS A 160 -8.74 7.61 -9.88
CA LYS A 160 -9.46 6.61 -10.67
C LYS A 160 -8.80 5.23 -10.68
N ALA A 161 -7.47 5.16 -10.71
CA ALA A 161 -6.75 3.90 -10.69
C ALA A 161 -6.99 3.08 -9.40
N ASP A 162 -7.08 3.73 -8.24
CA ASP A 162 -7.35 3.05 -6.97
C ASP A 162 -8.79 2.52 -6.93
N LEU A 163 -9.75 3.30 -7.43
CA LEU A 163 -11.15 2.86 -7.52
C LEU A 163 -11.32 1.74 -8.55
N GLU A 164 -10.62 1.82 -9.68
CA GLU A 164 -10.58 0.79 -10.71
C GLU A 164 -10.04 -0.53 -10.16
N GLU A 165 -8.98 -0.49 -9.36
CA GLU A 165 -8.42 -1.66 -8.68
C GLU A 165 -9.47 -2.34 -7.79
N ALA A 166 -10.21 -1.56 -7.00
CA ALA A 166 -11.28 -2.08 -6.15
C ALA A 166 -12.44 -2.70 -6.96
N TYR A 167 -12.91 -2.02 -8.02
CA TYR A 167 -13.95 -2.55 -8.91
C TYR A 167 -13.50 -3.82 -9.63
N ASN A 168 -12.27 -3.85 -10.14
CA ASN A 168 -11.72 -5.01 -10.79
C ASN A 168 -11.61 -6.20 -9.83
N TYR A 169 -11.21 -5.96 -8.58
CA TYR A 169 -11.20 -7.01 -7.57
C TYR A 169 -12.60 -7.59 -7.34
N MET A 170 -13.64 -6.76 -7.25
CA MET A 170 -15.02 -7.24 -7.13
C MET A 170 -15.46 -8.05 -8.36
N GLY A 171 -15.13 -7.59 -9.57
CA GLY A 171 -15.42 -8.33 -10.80
C GLY A 171 -14.76 -9.71 -10.82
N LEU A 172 -13.47 -9.79 -10.47
CA LEU A 172 -12.72 -11.04 -10.37
C LEU A 172 -13.27 -11.96 -9.27
N PHE A 173 -13.65 -11.40 -8.12
CA PHE A 173 -14.26 -12.16 -7.02
C PHE A 173 -15.53 -12.87 -7.48
N TYR A 174 -16.47 -12.14 -8.08
CA TYR A 174 -17.72 -12.73 -8.56
C TYR A 174 -17.53 -13.62 -9.79
N LEU A 175 -16.45 -13.46 -10.57
CA LEU A 175 -16.15 -14.33 -11.70
C LEU A 175 -15.58 -15.69 -11.26
N TYR A 176 -14.69 -15.69 -10.26
CA TYR A 176 -13.83 -16.84 -9.95
C TYR A 176 -14.03 -17.46 -8.57
N SER A 177 -14.66 -16.77 -7.61
CA SER A 177 -14.90 -17.33 -6.28
C SER A 177 -15.85 -18.52 -6.35
N ALA A 178 -15.38 -19.71 -5.95
CA ALA A 178 -16.18 -20.93 -6.00
C ALA A 178 -17.47 -20.85 -5.15
N SER A 179 -17.44 -20.09 -4.04
CA SER A 179 -18.57 -19.97 -3.11
C SER A 179 -19.50 -18.80 -3.43
N ALA A 180 -19.09 -17.87 -4.29
CA ALA A 180 -19.81 -16.62 -4.53
C ALA A 180 -19.94 -16.27 -6.02
N LYS A 181 -19.69 -17.23 -6.92
CA LYS A 181 -19.69 -17.00 -8.36
C LYS A 181 -21.03 -16.45 -8.82
N ASP A 182 -21.00 -15.29 -9.46
CA ASP A 182 -22.17 -14.59 -10.00
C ASP A 182 -21.72 -13.78 -11.24
N LEU A 183 -22.01 -14.32 -12.42
CA LEU A 183 -21.56 -13.71 -13.68
C LEU A 183 -22.23 -12.36 -13.97
N ALA A 184 -23.46 -12.16 -13.50
CA ALA A 184 -24.18 -10.91 -13.68
C ALA A 184 -23.56 -9.80 -12.84
N LYS A 185 -23.20 -10.10 -11.57
CA LYS A 185 -22.44 -9.17 -10.72
C LYS A 185 -21.02 -8.95 -11.23
N ALA A 186 -20.34 -10.00 -11.69
CA ALA A 186 -19.00 -9.85 -12.28
C ALA A 186 -19.03 -8.88 -13.46
N LYS A 187 -19.99 -9.05 -14.38
CA LYS A 187 -20.16 -8.12 -15.51
C LYS A 187 -20.52 -6.71 -15.06
N CYS A 188 -21.40 -6.56 -14.06
CA CYS A 188 -21.73 -5.26 -13.47
C CYS A 188 -20.46 -4.51 -13.02
N TRP A 189 -19.59 -5.15 -12.25
CA TRP A 189 -18.34 -4.55 -11.77
C TRP A 189 -17.36 -4.25 -12.90
N PHE A 190 -17.19 -5.15 -13.87
CA PHE A 190 -16.34 -4.89 -15.03
C PHE A 190 -16.88 -3.77 -15.92
N THR A 191 -18.20 -3.59 -16.03
CA THR A 191 -18.79 -2.43 -16.69
C THR A 191 -18.48 -1.14 -15.94
N LYS A 192 -18.44 -1.15 -14.60
CA LYS A 192 -17.97 0.02 -13.82
C LYS A 192 -16.50 0.35 -14.08
N VAL A 193 -15.62 -0.65 -14.22
CA VAL A 193 -14.23 -0.43 -14.65
C VAL A 193 -14.18 0.21 -16.05
N ASN A 194 -14.91 -0.36 -17.01
CA ASN A 194 -14.98 0.18 -18.38
C ASN A 194 -15.47 1.64 -18.40
N ALA A 195 -16.51 1.97 -17.63
CA ALA A 195 -17.06 3.31 -17.55
C ALA A 195 -16.11 4.31 -16.86
N LEU A 196 -15.42 3.86 -15.80
CA LEU A 196 -14.45 4.68 -15.08
C LEU A 196 -13.23 5.03 -15.94
N ASN A 197 -12.78 4.06 -16.76
CA ASN A 197 -11.72 4.18 -17.76
C ASN A 197 -10.48 4.93 -17.23
N ALA A 198 -9.79 4.34 -16.26
CA ALA A 198 -8.60 4.96 -15.67
C ALA A 198 -7.37 4.91 -16.61
N GLY A 199 -7.47 4.22 -17.75
CA GLY A 199 -6.42 4.11 -18.77
C GLY A 199 -5.27 3.18 -18.36
N THR A 200 -5.46 2.34 -17.34
CA THR A 200 -4.43 1.43 -16.82
C THR A 200 -4.38 0.11 -17.59
N SER A 201 -3.47 -0.79 -17.21
CA SER A 201 -3.49 -2.17 -17.71
C SER A 201 -4.78 -2.92 -17.33
N ILE A 202 -5.39 -2.60 -16.18
CA ILE A 202 -6.68 -3.16 -15.76
C ILE A 202 -7.77 -2.73 -16.74
N THR A 203 -7.81 -1.44 -17.10
CA THR A 203 -8.76 -0.92 -18.09
C THR A 203 -8.70 -1.73 -19.40
N LYS A 204 -7.49 -1.96 -19.91
CA LYS A 204 -7.27 -2.74 -21.14
C LYS A 204 -7.72 -4.18 -20.96
N GLN A 205 -7.29 -4.83 -19.88
CA GLN A 205 -7.64 -6.23 -19.61
C GLN A 205 -9.16 -6.42 -19.50
N VAL A 206 -9.87 -5.50 -18.83
CA VAL A 206 -11.33 -5.57 -18.72
C VAL A 206 -12.00 -5.37 -20.07
N ASN A 207 -11.61 -4.35 -20.82
CA ASN A 207 -12.27 -3.98 -22.07
C ASN A 207 -12.00 -4.95 -23.22
N GLU A 208 -10.79 -5.51 -23.27
CA GLU A 208 -10.33 -6.34 -24.37
C GLU A 208 -10.47 -7.82 -24.08
N VAL A 209 -10.44 -8.23 -22.80
CA VAL A 209 -10.48 -9.63 -22.40
C VAL A 209 -11.77 -9.94 -21.63
N PHE A 210 -11.94 -9.43 -20.41
CA PHE A 210 -13.00 -9.91 -19.52
C PHE A 210 -14.41 -9.64 -20.06
N LEU A 211 -14.69 -8.43 -20.58
CA LEU A 211 -16.02 -8.13 -21.13
C LEU A 211 -16.32 -8.85 -22.45
N LYS A 212 -15.31 -9.39 -23.12
CA LYS A 212 -15.43 -10.08 -24.42
C LYS A 212 -15.32 -11.60 -24.31
N MET A 213 -14.92 -12.14 -23.16
CA MET A 213 -14.78 -13.58 -22.95
C MET A 213 -16.14 -14.28 -23.10
N LYS A 214 -16.12 -15.53 -23.53
CA LYS A 214 -17.33 -16.33 -23.83
C LYS A 214 -18.29 -16.37 -22.64
N GLU A 215 -17.75 -16.41 -21.43
CA GLU A 215 -18.47 -16.53 -20.16
C GLU A 215 -19.25 -15.26 -19.80
N LEU A 216 -18.84 -14.08 -20.32
CA LEU A 216 -19.44 -12.80 -19.92
C LEU A 216 -20.06 -12.03 -21.08
N LYS A 217 -19.63 -12.22 -22.33
CA LYS A 217 -20.04 -11.40 -23.48
C LYS A 217 -21.57 -11.31 -23.64
N ASP A 218 -22.28 -12.42 -23.42
CA ASP A 218 -23.74 -12.54 -23.60
C ASP A 218 -24.52 -12.44 -22.28
N VAL A 219 -23.83 -12.30 -21.13
CA VAL A 219 -24.47 -12.16 -19.82
C VAL A 219 -25.13 -10.78 -19.70
N VAL A 220 -26.33 -10.70 -19.16
CA VAL A 220 -26.93 -9.41 -18.79
C VAL A 220 -26.33 -8.98 -17.44
N PRO A 221 -25.73 -7.78 -17.32
CA PRO A 221 -25.19 -7.33 -16.05
C PRO A 221 -26.30 -7.17 -15.01
N ALA A 222 -25.98 -7.42 -13.74
CA ALA A 222 -26.90 -7.11 -12.65
C ALA A 222 -27.24 -5.61 -12.63
N ALA A 223 -28.47 -5.27 -12.21
CA ALA A 223 -28.90 -3.88 -12.11
C ALA A 223 -28.09 -3.09 -11.05
N GLU A 224 -27.73 -3.77 -9.96
CA GLU A 224 -26.88 -3.26 -8.89
C GLU A 224 -25.73 -4.24 -8.65
N CYS A 225 -24.53 -3.72 -8.39
CA CYS A 225 -23.35 -4.59 -8.25
C CYS A 225 -23.18 -5.13 -6.81
N GLY A 226 -23.98 -4.64 -5.85
CA GLY A 226 -24.12 -5.18 -4.50
C GLY A 226 -23.45 -4.39 -3.36
N LEU A 227 -22.95 -3.18 -3.62
CA LEU A 227 -22.53 -2.23 -2.57
C LEU A 227 -23.48 -1.03 -2.43
N GLU A 228 -24.39 -0.86 -3.38
CA GLU A 228 -25.49 0.09 -3.24
C GLU A 228 -26.43 -0.39 -2.13
N GLY A 229 -26.62 0.41 -1.07
CA GLY A 229 -27.59 0.12 0.00
C GLY A 229 -27.07 -0.66 1.22
N GLN A 230 -25.77 -0.96 1.32
CA GLN A 230 -25.17 -1.51 2.54
C GLN A 230 -24.46 -0.39 3.33
N PRO A 231 -24.67 -0.28 4.65
CA PRO A 231 -24.07 0.76 5.47
C PRO A 231 -22.54 0.75 5.42
#